data_AF-A0A7X6VAP7-F1
#
_entry.id   AF-A0A7X6VAP7-F1
#
_cell.length_a   1.000
_cell.length_b   1.000
_cell.length_c   1.000
_cell.angle_alpha   90.00
_cell.angle_beta   90.00
_cell.angle_gamma   90.00
#
_symmetry.space_group_name_H-M   'P 1'
#
loop_
_entity.id
_entity.type
_entity.pdbx_description
1 polymer ?
#
loop_
_entity_poly.entity_id
_entity_poly.type
_entity_poly.pdbx_seq_one_letter_code
_entity_poly.pdbx_strand_id
1 'polypeptide(L)'
;MEVAILTILSIFAFLGAGFTILYILNIYKSKFADIGIRLIIYLPQNFSSKLEGVVRQIFFEGIPGKLMTDGKIYIMVHSQDAETKRMLEKLKEMYPIEVLPEQISYCMITEKEKIT
;
A
#
# COMPACT_ATOMS: atom_id res chain seq x y z
N MET A 1 -34.02 29.79 -22.01
CA MET A 1 -32.64 29.29 -22.25
C MET A 1 -31.79 29.42 -20.99
N GLU A 2 -31.78 30.60 -20.35
CA GLU A 2 -31.02 30.88 -19.12
C GLU A 2 -31.34 29.94 -17.94
N VAL A 3 -32.63 29.70 -17.67
CA VAL A 3 -33.04 28.79 -16.58
C VAL A 3 -32.44 27.39 -16.78
N ALA A 4 -32.52 26.83 -17.98
CA ALA A 4 -31.98 25.50 -18.28
C ALA A 4 -30.45 25.44 -18.10
N ILE A 5 -29.73 26.50 -18.50
CA ILE A 5 -28.28 26.60 -18.31
C ILE A 5 -27.94 26.63 -16.82
N LEU A 6 -28.66 27.44 -16.03
CA LEU A 6 -28.47 27.51 -14.57
C LEU A 6 -28.76 26.17 -13.90
N THR A 7 -29.81 25.45 -14.33
CA THR A 7 -30.12 24.12 -13.80
C THR A 7 -28.98 23.13 -14.06
N ILE A 8 -28.43 23.12 -15.28
CA ILE A 8 -27.30 22.27 -15.65
C ILE A 8 -26.06 22.62 -14.83
N LEU A 9 -25.75 23.92 -14.71
CA LEU A 9 -24.60 24.40 -13.95
C LEU A 9 -24.71 24.01 -12.46
N SER A 10 -25.91 24.11 -11.90
CA SER A 10 -26.19 23.71 -10.52
C SER A 10 -25.98 22.21 -10.29
N ILE A 11 -26.37 21.35 -11.24
CA ILE A 11 -26.14 19.90 -11.15
C ILE A 11 -24.63 19.60 -11.14
N PHE A 12 -23.87 20.20 -12.06
CA PHE A 12 -22.42 20.01 -12.10
C PHE A 12 -21.74 20.52 -10.83
N ALA A 13 -22.16 21.67 -10.30
CA ALA A 13 -21.65 22.20 -9.04
C ALA A 13 -21.92 21.24 -7.87
N PHE A 14 -23.12 20.67 -7.80
CA PHE A 14 -23.50 19.73 -6.75
C PHE A 14 -22.72 18.41 -6.84
N LEU A 15 -22.56 17.87 -8.06
CA LEU A 15 -21.74 16.68 -8.31
C LEU A 15 -20.28 16.94 -7.93
N GLY A 16 -19.71 18.07 -8.36
CA GLY A 16 -18.34 18.47 -8.04
C GLY A 16 -18.12 18.59 -6.52
N ALA A 17 -19.03 19.25 -5.81
CA ALA A 17 -18.98 19.36 -4.35
C ALA A 17 -19.08 17.98 -3.68
N GLY A 18 -20.00 17.11 -4.13
CA GLY A 18 -20.15 15.76 -3.61
C GLY A 18 -18.88 14.91 -3.78
N PHE A 19 -18.28 14.90 -4.98
CA PHE A 19 -17.03 14.21 -5.22
C PHE A 19 -15.88 14.77 -4.39
N THR A 20 -15.82 16.09 -4.22
CA THR A 20 -14.78 16.75 -3.40
C THR A 20 -14.91 16.34 -1.92
N ILE A 21 -16.12 16.31 -1.39
CA ILE A 21 -16.39 15.87 -0.01
C ILE A 21 -15.99 14.41 0.16
N LEU A 22 -16.39 13.52 -0.75
CA LEU A 22 -16.03 12.10 -0.70
C LEU A 22 -14.51 11.90 -0.78
N TYR A 23 -13.82 12.67 -1.62
CA TYR A 23 -12.37 12.64 -1.74
C TYR A 23 -11.69 13.05 -0.42
N ILE A 24 -12.14 14.14 0.20
CA ILE A 24 -11.61 14.60 1.50
C ILE A 24 -11.87 13.56 2.60
N LEU A 25 -13.08 12.99 2.64
CA LEU A 25 -13.43 11.94 3.60
C LEU A 25 -12.55 10.69 3.41
N ASN A 26 -12.24 10.31 2.17
CA ASN A 26 -11.39 9.17 1.89
C ASN A 26 -9.93 9.40 2.32
N ILE A 27 -9.40 10.62 2.11
CA ILE A 27 -8.10 11.03 2.65
C ILE A 27 -8.09 10.93 4.19
N TYR A 28 -9.16 11.39 4.84
CA TYR A 28 -9.29 11.29 6.29
C TYR A 28 -9.43 9.85 6.78
N LYS A 29 -10.14 8.99 6.04
CA LYS A 29 -10.25 7.56 6.33
C LYS A 29 -8.91 6.85 6.20
N SER A 30 -8.08 7.24 5.23
CA SER A 30 -6.71 6.72 5.09
C SER A 30 -5.81 7.07 6.29
N LYS A 31 -6.20 8.03 7.15
CA LYS A 31 -5.57 8.31 8.44
C LYS A 31 -6.16 7.45 9.58
N PHE A 32 -6.72 6.26 9.29
CA PHE A 32 -6.99 5.29 10.35
C PHE A 32 -5.71 5.12 11.17
N ALA A 33 -5.82 5.31 12.48
CA ALA A 33 -4.72 5.12 13.40
C ALA A 33 -4.13 3.73 13.15
N ASP A 34 -2.82 3.67 12.92
CA ASP A 34 -2.10 2.42 12.68
C ASP A 34 -2.50 1.39 13.75
N ILE A 35 -3.31 0.41 13.35
CA ILE A 35 -3.83 -0.65 14.22
C ILE A 35 -2.77 -1.77 14.38
N GLY A 36 -1.57 -1.57 13.82
CA GLY A 36 -0.48 -2.54 13.82
C GLY A 36 -0.63 -3.64 12.76
N ILE A 37 -1.60 -3.53 11.85
CA ILE A 37 -1.82 -4.50 10.78
C ILE A 37 -0.93 -4.14 9.59
N ARG A 38 -0.08 -5.09 9.17
CA ARG A 38 0.86 -4.92 8.05
C ARG A 38 0.51 -5.86 6.91
N LEU A 39 0.47 -5.33 5.69
CA LEU A 39 0.28 -6.15 4.49
C LEU A 39 1.64 -6.67 4.01
N ILE A 40 1.91 -7.96 4.22
CA ILE A 40 3.15 -8.62 3.79
C ILE A 40 2.89 -9.46 2.54
N ILE A 41 3.69 -9.23 1.50
CA ILE A 41 3.66 -9.99 0.25
C ILE A 41 4.93 -10.84 0.17
N TYR A 42 4.72 -12.14 0.08
CA TYR A 42 5.78 -13.10 -0.19
C TYR A 42 5.91 -13.31 -1.69
N LEU A 43 7.08 -12.96 -2.25
CA LEU A 43 7.34 -13.13 -3.67
C LEU A 43 7.92 -14.53 -3.95
N PRO A 44 7.29 -15.33 -4.83
CA PRO A 44 7.91 -16.57 -5.29
C PRO A 44 9.11 -16.28 -6.19
N GLN A 45 9.93 -17.31 -6.44
CA GLN A 45 11.07 -17.20 -7.35
C GLN A 45 10.61 -16.81 -8.77
N ASN A 46 11.42 -16.01 -9.48
CA ASN A 46 11.15 -15.52 -10.84
C ASN A 46 9.88 -14.67 -11.01
N PHE A 47 9.43 -13.98 -9.95
CA PHE A 47 8.25 -13.10 -10.02
C PHE A 47 8.54 -11.69 -10.54
N SER A 48 9.80 -11.38 -10.90
CA SER A 48 10.24 -10.05 -11.35
C SER A 48 9.28 -9.44 -12.37
N SER A 49 8.97 -10.13 -13.46
CA SER A 49 8.13 -9.60 -14.56
C SER A 49 6.70 -9.20 -14.18
N LYS A 50 6.15 -9.73 -13.07
CA LYS A 50 4.78 -9.48 -12.62
C LYS A 50 4.69 -8.53 -11.43
N LEU A 51 5.80 -8.26 -10.76
CA LEU A 51 5.83 -7.48 -9.52
C LEU A 51 5.25 -6.08 -9.70
N GLU A 52 5.63 -5.38 -10.77
CA GLU A 52 5.11 -4.03 -11.04
C GLU A 52 3.59 -4.02 -11.21
N GLY A 53 3.05 -4.96 -12.01
CA GLY A 53 1.62 -5.07 -12.23
C GLY A 53 0.85 -5.32 -10.93
N VAL A 54 1.37 -6.23 -10.10
CA VAL A 54 0.76 -6.54 -8.79
C VAL A 54 0.79 -5.33 -7.86
N VAL A 55 1.94 -4.65 -7.72
CA VAL A 55 2.06 -3.46 -6.87
C VAL A 55 1.09 -2.38 -7.33
N ARG A 56 1.08 -2.08 -8.64
CA ARG A 56 0.16 -1.08 -9.21
C ARG A 56 -1.30 -1.44 -8.95
N GLN A 57 -1.67 -2.71 -9.13
CA GLN A 57 -3.03 -3.17 -8.90
C GLN A 57 -3.45 -3.03 -7.43
N ILE A 58 -2.59 -3.38 -6.48
CA ILE A 58 -2.88 -3.27 -5.05
C ILE A 58 -3.19 -1.82 -4.64
N PHE A 59 -2.40 -0.87 -5.13
CA PHE A 59 -2.63 0.55 -4.84
C PHE A 59 -3.81 1.12 -5.63
N PHE A 60 -4.01 0.70 -6.88
CA PHE A 60 -5.16 1.12 -7.68
C PHE A 60 -6.48 0.68 -7.04
N GLU A 61 -6.54 -0.54 -6.52
CA GLU A 61 -7.71 -1.06 -5.82
C GLU A 61 -7.85 -0.53 -4.38
N GLY A 62 -6.87 0.22 -3.87
CA GLY A 62 -6.87 0.77 -2.52
C GLY A 62 -6.86 -0.30 -1.43
N ILE A 63 -6.23 -1.45 -1.68
CA ILE A 63 -6.23 -2.60 -0.76
C ILE A 63 -5.70 -2.27 0.64
N PRO A 64 -4.57 -1.54 0.83
CA PRO A 64 -4.09 -1.19 2.17
C PRO A 64 -5.15 -0.47 3.02
N GLY A 65 -5.87 0.48 2.41
CA GLY A 65 -6.96 1.20 3.08
C GLY A 65 -8.19 0.34 3.34
N LYS A 66 -8.55 -0.56 2.42
CA LYS A 66 -9.67 -1.51 2.59
C LYS A 66 -9.41 -2.52 3.71
N LEU A 67 -8.16 -2.93 3.87
CA LEU A 67 -7.71 -3.86 4.91
C LEU A 67 -7.33 -3.16 6.22
N MET A 68 -7.50 -1.84 6.31
CA MET A 68 -7.12 -1.03 7.48
C MET A 68 -5.67 -1.27 7.93
N THR A 69 -4.75 -1.44 6.96
CA THR A 69 -3.32 -1.52 7.26
C THR A 69 -2.72 -0.13 7.42
N ASP A 70 -1.43 -0.07 7.75
CA ASP A 70 -0.62 1.15 7.84
C ASP A 70 -0.41 1.92 6.51
N GLY A 71 -1.12 1.53 5.44
CA GLY A 71 -1.01 2.15 4.12
C GLY A 71 0.24 1.75 3.33
N LYS A 72 1.10 0.89 3.88
CA LYS A 72 2.32 0.39 3.23
C LYS A 72 2.16 -1.05 2.76
N ILE A 73 3.04 -1.44 1.84
CA ILE A 73 3.23 -2.84 1.47
C ILE A 73 4.62 -3.27 1.91
N TYR A 74 4.67 -4.38 2.62
CA TYR A 74 5.90 -5.03 3.04
C TYR A 74 6.22 -6.18 2.09
N ILE A 75 7.39 -6.18 1.49
CA ILE A 75 7.77 -7.17 0.48
C ILE A 75 8.92 -8.01 1.01
N MET A 76 8.68 -9.32 1.09
CA MET A 76 9.71 -10.31 1.39
C MET A 76 10.22 -10.91 0.08
N VAL A 77 11.50 -10.70 -0.19
CA VAL A 77 12.17 -11.12 -1.44
C VAL A 77 13.18 -12.21 -1.13
N HIS A 78 13.24 -13.24 -2.00
CA HIS A 78 14.37 -14.15 -1.98
C HIS A 78 15.65 -13.44 -2.45
N SER A 79 16.73 -13.51 -1.69
CA SER A 79 17.88 -12.58 -1.75
C SER A 79 18.71 -12.59 -3.04
N GLN A 80 18.44 -13.50 -3.97
CA GLN A 80 19.31 -13.77 -5.11
C GLN A 80 18.87 -13.14 -6.44
N ASP A 81 17.69 -12.53 -6.54
CA ASP A 81 17.23 -11.93 -7.81
C ASP A 81 17.57 -10.43 -7.91
N ALA A 82 18.65 -10.12 -8.65
CA ALA A 82 19.11 -8.75 -8.91
C ALA A 82 18.11 -7.92 -9.72
N GLU A 83 17.30 -8.56 -10.58
CA GLU A 83 16.29 -7.90 -11.39
C GLU A 83 15.13 -7.42 -10.52
N THR A 84 14.60 -8.31 -9.67
CA THR A 84 13.56 -7.98 -8.69
C THR A 84 13.99 -6.85 -7.76
N LYS A 85 15.25 -6.85 -7.28
CA LYS A 85 15.78 -5.75 -6.46
C LYS A 85 15.76 -4.40 -7.19
N ARG A 86 16.24 -4.36 -8.44
CA ARG A 86 16.23 -3.13 -9.25
C ARG A 86 14.81 -2.61 -9.46
N MET A 87 13.85 -3.51 -9.67
CA MET A 87 12.47 -3.11 -9.89
C MET A 87 11.79 -2.62 -8.60
N LEU A 88 12.10 -3.23 -7.45
CA LEU A 88 11.65 -2.76 -6.15
C LEU A 88 12.13 -1.34 -5.83
N GLU A 89 13.40 -1.04 -6.10
CA GLU A 89 13.93 0.32 -5.90
C GLU A 89 13.16 1.36 -6.73
N LYS A 90 12.86 1.06 -7.99
CA LYS A 90 12.01 1.94 -8.83
C LYS A 90 10.59 2.09 -8.27
N LEU A 91 10.00 1.01 -7.76
CA LEU A 91 8.64 1.04 -7.24
C LEU A 91 8.53 1.81 -5.91
N LYS A 92 9.57 1.77 -5.07
CA LYS A 92 9.65 2.54 -3.81
C LYS A 92 9.59 4.06 -4.02
N GLU A 93 10.05 4.56 -5.18
CA GLU A 93 9.96 5.99 -5.50
C GLU A 93 8.51 6.44 -5.74
N MET A 94 7.64 5.53 -6.19
CA MET A 94 6.26 5.84 -6.55
C MET A 94 5.24 5.41 -5.49
N TYR A 95 5.56 4.38 -4.71
CA TYR A 95 4.62 3.70 -3.83
C TYR A 95 5.21 3.45 -2.44
N PRO A 96 4.40 3.49 -1.37
CA PRO A 96 4.84 3.22 -0.01
C PRO A 96 5.15 1.73 0.19
N ILE A 97 6.37 1.34 -0.17
CA ILE A 97 6.86 -0.05 -0.15
C ILE A 97 8.06 -0.15 0.80
N GLU A 98 8.05 -1.17 1.64
CA GLU A 98 9.17 -1.50 2.53
C GLU A 98 9.64 -2.93 2.25
N VAL A 99 10.95 -3.13 2.09
CA VAL A 99 11.50 -4.46 1.81
C VAL A 99 11.97 -5.08 3.13
N LEU A 100 11.42 -6.25 3.46
CA LEU A 100 11.77 -6.97 4.66
C LEU A 100 13.03 -7.83 4.42
N PRO A 101 13.94 -7.91 5.40
CA PRO A 101 15.05 -8.84 5.32
C PRO A 101 14.55 -10.29 5.34
N GLU A 102 15.22 -11.14 4.56
CA GLU A 102 14.92 -12.57 4.41
C GLU A 102 15.06 -13.33 5.74
N GLN A 103 15.91 -12.83 6.63
CA GLN A 103 16.10 -13.36 7.98
C GLN A 103 15.30 -12.51 8.97
N ILE A 104 14.14 -13.03 9.36
CA ILE A 104 13.64 -12.77 10.72
C ILE A 104 14.63 -13.48 11.62
N SER A 105 15.71 -12.81 12.04
CA SER A 105 16.51 -13.23 13.18
C SER A 105 15.59 -13.12 14.39
N TYR A 106 14.69 -14.09 14.55
CA TYR A 106 13.94 -14.27 15.76
C TYR A 106 15.02 -14.49 16.82
N CYS A 107 15.24 -13.48 17.65
CA CYS A 107 16.07 -13.64 18.83
C CYS A 107 15.28 -14.60 19.73
N MET A 108 15.41 -15.91 19.49
CA MET A 108 15.02 -16.89 20.48
C MET A 108 15.88 -16.58 21.68
N ILE A 109 15.27 -16.01 22.71
CA ILE A 109 15.87 -15.98 24.05
C ILE A 109 15.89 -17.45 24.48
N THR A 110 16.93 -18.18 24.08
CA THR A 110 17.25 -19.44 24.71
C THR A 110 17.66 -19.11 26.14
N GLU A 111 16.92 -19.64 27.10
CA GLU A 111 17.23 -19.53 28.52
C GLU A 111 18.72 -19.77 28.75
N LYS A 112 19.37 -18.80 29.41
CA LYS A 112 20.78 -18.81 29.75
C LYS A 112 21.17 -20.16 30.34
N GLU A 113 22.23 -20.76 29.80
CA GLU A 113 23.02 -21.79 30.48
C GLU A 113 23.22 -21.40 31.94
N LYS A 114 22.69 -22.21 32.85
CA LYS A 114 23.10 -22.18 34.25
C LYS A 114 24.58 -22.53 34.28
N ILE A 115 25.41 -21.51 34.44
CA ILE A 115 26.77 -21.69 34.95
C ILE A 115 26.58 -22.07 36.42
N THR A 116 26.67 -23.35 36.73
CA THR A 116 26.90 -23.85 38.10
C THR A 116 27.73 -25.12 38.02
#